data_AF-A0A920AV51-F1
#
_entry.id   AF-A0A920AV51-F1
#
_cell.length_a   1.000
_cell.length_b   1.000
_cell.length_c   1.000
_cell.angle_alpha   90.00
_cell.angle_beta   90.00
_cell.angle_gamma   90.00
#
_symmetry.space_group_name_H-M   'P 1'
#
loop_
_entity.id
_entity.type
_entity.pdbx_description
1 polymer ?
#
loop_
_entity_poly.entity_id
_entity_poly.type
_entity_poly.pdbx_seq_one_letter_code
_entity_poly.pdbx_strand_id
1 'polypeptide(L)' 'MTLEEIGETFDLTRERVRQIKEKAIRRLKHTSRSKILKTYLG' A
#
# COMPACT_ATOMS: atom_id res chain seq x y z
N MET A 1 1.82 8.72 10.23
CA MET A 1 1.19 7.40 10.07
C MET A 1 2.25 6.33 9.92
N THR A 2 2.75 5.86 11.05
CA THR A 2 3.58 4.65 11.20
C THR A 2 2.70 3.41 11.06
N LEU A 3 3.27 2.23 10.78
CA LEU A 3 2.50 0.99 10.65
C LEU A 3 1.76 0.63 11.95
N GLU A 4 2.36 0.94 13.09
CA GLU A 4 1.77 0.83 14.42
C GLU A 4 0.52 1.72 14.57
N GLU A 5 0.59 3.01 14.23
CA GLU A 5 -0.55 3.93 14.29
C GLU A 5 -1.71 3.47 13.39
N ILE A 6 -1.42 2.93 12.20
CA ILE A 6 -2.45 2.33 11.34
C ILE A 6 -3.05 1.10 12.02
N GLY A 7 -2.21 0.25 12.61
CA GLY A 7 -2.65 -0.96 13.30
C GLY A 7 -3.65 -0.66 14.40
N GLU A 8 -3.33 0.31 15.26
CA GLU A 8 -4.21 0.77 16.34
C GLU A 8 -5.54 1.34 15.80
N THR A 9 -5.48 2.13 14.73
CA THR A 9 -6.68 2.77 14.13
C THR A 9 -7.64 1.75 13.52
N PHE A 10 -7.13 0.66 12.94
CA PHE A 10 -7.91 -0.32 12.19
C PHE A 10 -8.09 -1.65 12.92
N ASP A 11 -7.69 -1.75 14.19
CA ASP A 11 -7.66 -2.98 14.98
C ASP A 11 -6.92 -4.12 14.26
N LEU A 12 -5.74 -3.79 13.72
CA LEU A 12 -4.86 -4.70 12.99
C LEU A 12 -3.49 -4.77 13.65
N THR A 13 -2.83 -5.91 13.54
CA THR A 13 -1.42 -5.98 13.90
C THR A 13 -0.56 -5.19 12.90
N ARG A 14 0.55 -4.62 13.39
CA ARG A 14 1.57 -3.98 12.55
C ARG A 14 1.96 -4.83 11.34
N GLU A 15 2.16 -6.13 11.56
CA GLU A 15 2.53 -7.08 10.51
C GLU A 15 1.41 -7.24 9.47
N ARG A 16 0.15 -7.23 9.89
CA ARG A 16 -0.98 -7.27 8.96
C ARG A 16 -1.01 -6.01 8.07
N VAL A 17 -0.76 -4.84 8.64
CA VAL A 17 -0.64 -3.59 7.88
C VAL A 17 0.51 -3.67 6.86
N ARG A 18 1.68 -4.20 7.27
CA ARG A 18 2.83 -4.43 6.39
C ARG A 18 2.46 -5.33 5.19
N GLN A 19 1.79 -6.45 5.45
CA GLN A 19 1.35 -7.39 4.40
C GLN A 19 0.37 -6.74 3.42
N ILE A 20 -0.60 -5.96 3.92
CA ILE A 20 -1.56 -5.24 3.07
C ILE A 20 -0.83 -4.22 2.19
N LYS A 21 0.13 -3.47 2.75
CA LYS A 21 0.96 -2.52 2.00
C LYS A 21 1.70 -3.22 0.85
N GLU A 22 2.39 -4.33 1.12
CA GLU A 22 3.12 -5.07 0.08
C GLU A 22 2.19 -5.62 -1.00
N LYS A 23 1.05 -6.19 -0.60
CA LYS A 23 0.04 -6.70 -1.53
C LYS A 23 -0.53 -5.58 -2.40
N ALA A 24 -0.77 -4.40 -1.84
CA ALA A 24 -1.26 -3.23 -2.56
C ALA A 24 -0.21 -2.72 -3.58
N ILE A 25 1.05 -2.55 -3.16
CA ILE A 25 2.15 -2.15 -4.05
C ILE A 25 2.30 -3.14 -5.20
N ARG A 26 2.30 -4.44 -4.93
CA ARG A 26 2.35 -5.48 -5.96
C ARG A 26 1.20 -5.37 -6.96
N ARG A 27 -0.03 -5.07 -6.49
CA ARG A 27 -1.20 -4.87 -7.36
C ARG A 27 -1.07 -3.59 -8.20
N LEU A 28 -0.56 -2.50 -7.64
CA LEU A 28 -0.39 -1.22 -8.34
C LEU A 28 0.70 -1.26 -9.42
N LYS A 29 1.69 -2.15 -9.30
CA LYS A 29 2.71 -2.39 -10.34
C LYS A 29 2.14 -2.94 -11.66
N HIS A 30 0.92 -3.49 -11.66
CA HIS A 30 0.28 -3.99 -12.89
C HIS A 30 0.12 -2.85 -13.91
N THR A 31 0.39 -3.13 -15.19
CA THR A 31 0.45 -2.11 -16.26
C THR A 31 -0.86 -1.31 -16.40
N SER A 32 -2.01 -1.97 -16.31
CA SER A 32 -3.31 -1.30 -16.37
C SER A 32 -3.59 -0.37 -15.19
N ARG A 33 -3.04 -0.66 -14.00
CA ARG A 33 -3.27 0.13 -12.77
C ARG A 33 -2.21 1.21 -12.55
N SER A 34 -1.01 1.00 -13.08
CA SER A 34 0.09 1.98 -13.01
C SER A 34 0.01 3.06 -14.09
N LYS A 35 -0.83 2.93 -15.12
CA LYS A 35 -0.88 3.89 -16.24
C LYS A 35 -1.10 5.35 -15.79
N ILE A 36 -2.02 5.58 -14.86
CA ILE A 36 -2.26 6.91 -14.28
C ILE A 36 -1.07 7.34 -13.42
N LEU A 37 -0.52 6.44 -12.61
CA LEU A 37 0.60 6.76 -11.72
C LEU A 37 1.87 7.12 -12.50
N LYS A 38 2.06 6.52 -13.68
CA LYS A 38 3.20 6.79 -14.57
C LYS A 38 3.20 8.21 -15.14
N THR A 39 2.04 8.88 -15.27
CA THR A 39 2.01 10.26 -15.77
C THR A 39 2.68 11.25 -14.82
N TYR A 40 2.90 10.87 -13.56
CA TYR A 40 3.56 11.69 -12.55
C TYR A 40 5.08 11.45 -12.47
N LEU A 41 5.64 10.54 -13.27
CA LEU A 41 7.06 10.16 -13.19
C LEU A 41 8.00 10.99 -14.09
N GLY A 42 7.46 11.90 -14.91
CA GLY A 42 8.24 12.69 -15.88
C GLY A 42 8.56 11.92 -17.16
#